data_AF-A0A8J3QV74-F1
#
_entry.id   AF-A0A8J3QV74-F1
#
_cell.length_a   1.000
_cell.length_b   1.000
_cell.length_c   1.000
_cell.angle_alpha   90.00
_cell.angle_beta   90.00
_cell.angle_gamma   90.00
#
_symmetry.space_group_name_H-M   'P 1'
#
loop_
_entity.id
_entity.type
_entity.pdbx_description
1 polymer ?
#
loop_
_entity_poly.entity_id
_entity_poly.type
_entity_poly.pdbx_seq_one_letter_code
_entity_poly.pdbx_strand_id
1 'polypeptide(L)' 'MGRMRQNAAMPDLTCRRCGRPVERFADQFDLFEQMHWVCFHYEFEHGDIDPDWVCAAGGCPSAVHSPTPRPEKPRD' A
#
# COMPACT_ATOMS: atom_id res chain seq x y z
N MET A 1 11.00 11.70 28.39
CA MET A 1 11.26 10.24 28.47
C MET A 1 10.10 9.48 27.82
N GLY A 2 10.40 8.46 27.00
CA GLY A 2 9.48 7.38 26.55
C GLY A 2 8.50 7.78 25.44
N ARG A 3 8.50 7.19 24.24
CA ARG A 3 8.48 5.75 23.96
C ARG A 3 9.29 5.43 22.70
N MET A 4 10.42 4.74 22.85
CA MET A 4 10.94 3.95 21.74
C MET A 4 9.98 2.77 21.56
N ARG A 5 9.15 2.80 20.52
CA ARG A 5 8.40 1.61 20.08
C ARG A 5 9.41 0.66 19.45
N GLN A 6 9.98 -0.20 20.28
CA GLN A 6 10.70 -1.37 19.81
C GLN A 6 9.65 -2.34 19.28
N ASN A 7 9.44 -2.39 17.97
CA ASN A 7 8.84 -3.56 17.32
C ASN A 7 9.97 -4.28 16.62
N ALA A 8 10.21 -5.50 17.05
CA ALA A 8 11.24 -6.37 16.50
C ALA A 8 11.08 -6.46 14.99
N ALA A 9 12.08 -5.97 14.25
CA ALA A 9 12.32 -6.39 12.89
C ALA A 9 12.51 -7.91 12.93
N MET A 10 11.52 -8.67 12.48
CA MET A 10 11.75 -10.08 12.14
C MET A 10 12.81 -10.09 11.04
N PRO A 11 13.79 -11.02 11.11
CA PRO A 11 14.90 -10.99 10.18
C PRO A 11 14.39 -11.16 8.74
N ASP A 12 14.77 -10.20 7.90
CA ASP A 12 14.74 -10.23 6.43
C ASP A 12 13.43 -9.99 5.65
N LEU A 13 12.35 -9.46 6.26
CA LEU A 13 11.18 -9.08 5.47
C LEU A 13 11.41 -7.77 4.70
N THR A 14 12.09 -7.87 3.56
CA THR A 14 12.38 -6.73 2.69
C THR A 14 11.34 -6.64 1.58
N CYS A 15 10.65 -5.50 1.49
CA CYS A 15 9.66 -5.27 0.43
C CYS A 15 10.31 -5.33 -0.96
N ARG A 16 9.82 -6.22 -1.83
CA ARG A 16 10.36 -6.41 -3.19
C ARG A 16 10.26 -5.18 -4.09
N ARG A 17 9.32 -4.26 -3.82
CA ARG A 17 9.12 -3.05 -4.62
C ARG A 17 10.02 -1.89 -4.22
N CYS A 18 10.16 -1.63 -2.92
CA CYS A 18 10.84 -0.43 -2.43
C CYS A 18 12.15 -0.71 -1.68
N GLY A 19 12.47 -1.98 -1.42
CA GLY A 19 13.70 -2.41 -0.74
C GLY A 19 13.78 -2.07 0.74
N ARG A 20 12.69 -1.60 1.36
CA ARG A 20 12.65 -1.25 2.78
C ARG A 20 12.05 -2.38 3.63
N PRO A 21 12.41 -2.48 4.92
CA PRO A 21 11.84 -3.48 5.82
C PRO A 21 10.32 -3.34 5.96
N VAL A 22 9.61 -4.48 6.04
CA VAL A 22 8.18 -4.56 6.31
C VAL A 22 7.94 -4.74 7.80
N GLU A 23 7.39 -3.72 8.45
CA GLU A 23 7.07 -3.75 9.90
C GLU A 23 5.56 -3.93 10.16
N ARG A 24 4.71 -3.40 9.27
CA ARG A 24 3.25 -3.46 9.37
C ARG A 24 2.74 -4.58 8.48
N PHE A 25 1.78 -5.35 9.01
CA PHE A 25 1.22 -6.52 8.33
C PHE A 25 2.29 -7.55 7.93
N ALA A 26 3.35 -7.66 8.74
CA ALA A 26 4.45 -8.59 8.51
C ALA A 26 3.99 -10.06 8.57
N ASP A 27 2.93 -10.34 9.33
CA ASP A 27 2.23 -11.64 9.38
C ASP A 27 1.48 -11.97 8.08
N GLN A 28 1.27 -10.98 7.21
CA GLN A 28 0.62 -11.10 5.91
C GLN A 28 1.59 -10.87 4.74
N PHE A 29 2.90 -10.89 4.99
CA PHE A 29 3.92 -10.54 4.00
C PHE A 29 3.80 -11.36 2.70
N ASP A 30 3.59 -12.67 2.82
CA ASP A 30 3.41 -13.54 1.65
C ASP A 30 2.08 -13.31 0.91
N LEU A 31 1.03 -12.84 1.60
CA LEU A 31 -0.24 -12.48 0.97
C LEU A 31 -0.12 -11.22 0.10
N PHE A 32 0.84 -10.35 0.42
CA PHE A 32 1.10 -9.11 -0.31
C PHE A 32 2.30 -9.24 -1.25
N GLU A 33 2.55 -10.43 -1.79
CA GLU A 33 3.63 -10.69 -2.76
C GLU A 33 5.01 -10.24 -2.23
N GLN A 34 5.24 -10.41 -0.93
CA GLN A 34 6.47 -9.99 -0.24
C GLN A 34 6.72 -8.48 -0.35
N MET A 35 5.66 -7.68 -0.25
CA MET A 35 5.69 -6.22 -0.31
C MET A 35 4.97 -5.62 0.91
N HIS A 36 5.19 -4.33 1.18
CA HIS A 36 4.26 -3.59 2.05
C HIS A 36 2.86 -3.66 1.45
N TRP A 37 1.81 -3.73 2.27
CA TRP A 37 0.42 -3.65 1.79
C TRP A 37 0.20 -2.47 0.83
N VAL A 38 0.75 -1.27 1.12
CA VAL A 38 0.64 -0.10 0.23
C VAL A 38 1.38 -0.29 -1.10
N CYS A 39 2.54 -0.93 -1.07
CA CYS A 39 3.32 -1.21 -2.28
C CYS A 39 2.60 -2.25 -3.14
N PHE A 40 2.01 -3.27 -2.51
CA PHE A 40 1.16 -4.25 -3.17
C PHE A 40 -0.08 -3.58 -3.77
N HIS A 41 -0.78 -2.74 -3.00
CA HIS A 41 -1.97 -2.02 -3.45
C HIS A 41 -1.68 -1.24 -4.73
N TYR A 42 -0.63 -0.41 -4.73
CA TYR A 42 -0.29 0.38 -5.92
C TYR A 42 0.24 -0.46 -7.10
N GLU A 43 0.69 -1.69 -6.88
CA GLU A 43 1.22 -2.54 -7.96
C GLU A 43 0.12 -3.39 -8.60
N PHE A 44 -0.76 -3.95 -7.76
CA PHE A 44 -1.70 -4.98 -8.19
C PHE A 44 -3.17 -4.54 -8.12
N GLU A 45 -3.56 -3.73 -7.14
CA GLU A 45 -4.98 -3.33 -6.95
C GLU A 45 -5.31 -2.00 -7.63
N HIS A 46 -4.35 -1.07 -7.64
CA HIS A 46 -4.50 0.27 -8.16
C HIS A 46 -4.29 0.35 -9.68
N GLY A 47 -3.41 -0.52 -10.21
CA GLY A 47 -3.11 -0.64 -11.64
C GLY A 47 -2.79 0.70 -12.31
N ASP A 48 -3.44 0.98 -13.44
CA ASP A 48 -3.25 2.20 -14.24
C ASP A 48 -4.09 3.40 -13.75
N ILE A 49 -4.74 3.27 -12.59
CA ILE A 49 -5.39 4.42 -11.96
C ILE A 49 -4.29 5.29 -11.38
N ASP A 50 -4.35 6.57 -11.68
CA ASP A 50 -3.40 7.57 -11.20
C ASP A 50 -3.38 7.51 -9.67
N PRO A 51 -2.20 7.41 -9.02
CA PRO A 51 -2.10 7.25 -7.56
C PRO A 51 -2.76 8.37 -6.75
N ASP A 52 -3.02 9.53 -7.34
CA ASP A 52 -3.75 10.60 -6.67
C ASP A 52 -5.27 10.38 -6.69
N TRP A 53 -5.78 9.36 -7.40
CA TRP A 53 -7.20 9.02 -7.46
C TRP A 53 -7.54 7.78 -6.66
N VAL A 54 -8.75 7.76 -6.08
CA VAL A 54 -9.25 6.58 -5.37
C VAL A 54 -9.63 5.50 -6.36
N CYS A 55 -9.04 4.32 -6.20
CA CYS A 55 -9.48 3.11 -6.89
C CYS A 55 -10.68 2.47 -6.17
N ALA A 56 -11.34 1.50 -6.83
CA ALA A 56 -12.52 0.84 -6.26
C ALA A 56 -12.20 -0.13 -5.12
N ALA A 57 -10.93 -0.42 -4.85
CA ALA A 57 -10.54 -1.30 -3.75
C ALA A 57 -10.77 -0.61 -2.39
N GLY A 58 -11.37 -1.36 -1.46
CA GLY A 58 -11.66 -0.86 -0.13
C GLY A 58 -10.37 -0.48 0.61
N GLY A 59 -10.36 0.71 1.23
CA GLY A 59 -9.22 1.19 2.00
C GLY A 59 -8.08 1.76 1.15
N CYS A 60 -8.34 2.19 -0.09
CA CYS A 60 -7.34 2.84 -0.94
C CYS A 60 -6.55 3.94 -0.18
N PRO A 61 -5.20 3.87 -0.14
CA PRO A 61 -4.38 4.87 0.53
C PRO A 61 -4.61 6.30 0.02
N SER A 62 -4.99 6.46 -1.24
CA SER A 62 -5.25 7.76 -1.89
C SER A 62 -6.54 8.43 -1.41
N ALA A 63 -7.44 7.71 -0.72
CA ALA A 63 -8.72 8.25 -0.24
C ALA A 63 -8.56 9.39 0.77
N VAL A 64 -7.41 9.48 1.44
CA VAL A 64 -7.11 10.59 2.35
C VAL A 64 -6.84 11.91 1.61
N HIS A 65 -6.46 11.83 0.32
CA HIS A 65 -6.10 12.98 -0.52
C HIS A 65 -7.18 13.33 -1.54
N SER A 66 -7.96 12.34 -1.99
CA SER A 66 -9.02 12.51 -2.99
C SER A 66 -10.32 11.87 -2.52
N PRO A 67 -11.31 12.64 -2.04
CA PRO A 67 -12.58 12.06 -1.58
C PRO A 67 -13.46 11.54 -2.73
N THR A 68 -13.12 11.86 -3.98
CA THR A 68 -13.88 11.47 -5.18
C THR A 68 -13.13 10.44 -6.03
N PRO A 69 -13.80 9.38 -6.52
CA PRO A 69 -13.24 8.46 -7.51
C PRO A 69 -12.91 9.15 -8.84
N ARG A 70 -12.03 8.54 -9.65
CA ARG A 70 -11.64 9.04 -10.99
C ARG A 70 -12.89 9.41 -11.81
N PRO A 71 -12.97 10.61 -12.41
CA PRO A 71 -14.01 10.93 -13.36
C PRO A 71 -13.90 9.94 -14.52
N GLU A 72 -15.00 9.23 -14.79
CA GLU A 72 -15.08 8.31 -15.90
C GLU A 72 -14.69 9.06 -17.17
N LYS A 73 -13.74 8.51 -17.93
CA LYS A 73 -13.37 9.08 -19.23
C LYS A 73 -14.67 9.12 -20.07
N PRO A 74 -15.04 10.26 -20.68
CA PRO A 74 -16.24 10.30 -21.52
C PRO A 74 -16.18 9.15 -22.53
N ARG A 75 -17.22 8.31 -22.56
CA ARG A 75 -17.43 7.35 -23.65
C ARG A 75 -17.75 8.19 -24.88
N ASP A 76 -16.85 8.13 -25.87
CA ASP A 76 -17.08 8.62 -27.24
C ASP A 76 -18.33 7.94 -27.84
#